data_AF-A0A0G0PR63-F1
#
_entry.id   AF-A0A0G0PR63-F1
#
_cell.length_a   1.000
_cell.length_b   1.000
_cell.length_c   1.000
_cell.angle_alpha   90.00
_cell.angle_beta   90.00
_cell.angle_gamma   90.00
#
_symmetry.space_group_name_H-M   'P 1'
#
loop_
_entity.id
_entity.type
_entity.pdbx_description
1 polymer ?
#
loop_
_entity_poly.entity_id
_entity_poly.type
_entity_poly.pdbx_seq_one_letter_code
_entity_poly.pdbx_strand_id
1 'polypeptide(L)'
;MKAISNGVLNCTVHDGWTYEVDWEGIGWTLDPENVADSLYKLIEDDIAPSYYRRNEEGLPIEWIGRMRKSIEVSKKFSTKRMLEGYKKLLYC
;
A
#
# COMPACT_ATOMS: atom_id res chain seq x y z
N MET A 1 5.72 6.85 -1.80
CA MET A 1 4.86 7.20 -2.96
C MET A 1 5.35 6.63 -4.29
N LYS A 2 6.65 6.64 -4.61
CA LYS A 2 7.17 6.00 -5.84
C LYS A 2 6.93 4.47 -5.91
N ALA A 3 7.05 3.78 -4.77
CA ALA A 3 6.81 2.35 -4.69
C ALA A 3 5.34 2.02 -5.06
N ILE A 4 4.39 2.66 -4.37
CA ILE A 4 2.96 2.44 -4.60
C ILE A 4 2.53 2.77 -6.04
N SER A 5 3.12 3.79 -6.67
CA SER A 5 2.81 4.15 -8.07
C SER A 5 3.31 3.12 -9.09
N ASN A 6 4.22 2.23 -8.69
CA ASN A 6 4.71 1.12 -9.51
C ASN A 6 4.09 -0.23 -9.09
N GLY A 7 3.04 -0.21 -8.27
CA GLY A 7 2.36 -1.42 -7.82
C GLY A 7 3.11 -2.21 -6.76
N VAL A 8 4.14 -1.64 -6.14
CA VAL A 8 4.80 -2.28 -4.99
C VAL A 8 3.87 -2.18 -3.78
N LEU A 9 3.62 -3.31 -3.14
CA LEU A 9 2.82 -3.39 -1.91
C LEU A 9 3.71 -3.04 -0.71
N ASN A 10 3.14 -2.32 0.25
CA ASN A 10 3.84 -1.93 1.46
C ASN A 10 3.41 -2.82 2.63
N CYS A 11 4.39 -3.25 3.42
CA CYS A 11 4.20 -3.76 4.78
C CYS A 11 4.96 -2.80 5.69
N THR A 12 4.26 -2.05 6.55
CA THR A 12 4.84 -0.89 7.23
C THR A 12 4.17 -0.62 8.57
N VAL A 13 4.74 0.23 9.42
CA VAL A 13 4.06 0.78 10.60
C VAL A 13 3.37 2.09 10.22
N HIS A 14 2.41 2.54 11.02
CA HIS A 14 1.87 3.90 10.86
C HIS A 14 2.89 4.94 11.30
N ASP A 15 3.68 5.42 10.35
CA ASP A 15 4.62 6.53 10.49
C ASP A 15 4.60 7.46 9.25
N GLY A 16 4.64 8.77 9.50
CA GLY A 16 4.57 9.82 8.47
C GLY A 16 3.34 9.72 7.57
N TRP A 17 3.57 9.71 6.25
CA TRP A 17 2.50 9.72 5.23
C TRP A 17 1.63 8.44 5.24
N THR A 18 2.07 7.37 5.90
CA THR A 18 1.34 6.10 5.94
C THR A 18 0.05 6.15 6.76
N TYR A 19 -0.13 7.19 7.59
CA TYR A 19 -1.41 7.52 8.24
C TYR A 19 -2.47 8.04 7.25
N GLU A 20 -2.07 8.53 6.09
CA GLU A 20 -2.98 9.08 5.07
C GLU A 20 -3.61 7.99 4.19
N VAL A 21 -3.22 6.73 4.40
CA VAL A 21 -3.64 5.58 3.60
C VAL A 21 -4.39 4.58 4.48
N ASP A 22 -5.59 4.22 4.03
CA ASP A 22 -6.24 2.99 4.47
C ASP A 22 -5.57 1.82 3.75
N TRP A 23 -4.92 0.93 4.50
CA TRP A 23 -4.12 -0.17 3.95
C TRP A 23 -4.95 -1.40 3.59
N GLU A 24 -6.25 -1.42 3.89
CA GLU A 24 -7.11 -2.58 3.67
C GLU A 24 -7.12 -3.01 2.19
N GLY A 25 -6.62 -4.24 1.94
CA GLY A 25 -6.52 -4.80 0.61
C GLY A 25 -5.57 -4.06 -0.34
N ILE A 26 -4.69 -3.19 0.18
CA ILE A 26 -3.62 -2.50 -0.56
C ILE A 26 -2.24 -2.95 -0.06
N GLY A 27 -2.08 -3.04 1.26
CA GLY A 27 -0.84 -3.43 1.92
C GLY A 27 -1.13 -3.92 3.32
N TRP A 28 -0.15 -3.79 4.21
CA TRP A 28 -0.25 -4.29 5.58
C TRP A 28 0.35 -3.30 6.56
N THR A 29 -0.27 -3.26 7.73
CA THR A 29 0.20 -2.45 8.85
C THR A 29 0.70 -3.36 9.96
N LEU A 30 1.91 -3.08 10.43
CA LEU A 30 2.55 -3.78 11.54
C LEU A 30 2.16 -3.13 12.88
N ASP A 31 2.01 -3.96 13.91
CA ASP A 31 1.92 -3.50 15.30
C ASP A 31 3.29 -2.91 15.73
N PRO A 32 3.38 -1.62 16.06
CA PRO A 32 4.64 -1.00 16.46
C PRO A 32 5.16 -1.52 17.80
N GLU A 33 4.30 -2.06 18.68
CA GLU A 33 4.72 -2.60 19.98
C GLU A 33 5.27 -4.02 19.85
N ASN A 34 4.84 -4.77 18.82
CA ASN A 34 5.22 -6.17 18.58
C ASN A 34 5.54 -6.45 17.10
N VAL A 35 6.46 -5.67 16.53
CA VAL A 35 6.77 -5.68 15.08
C VAL A 35 7.13 -7.07 14.56
N ALA A 36 7.94 -7.84 15.29
CA ALA A 36 8.38 -9.16 14.87
C ALA A 36 7.20 -10.14 14.74
N ASP A 37 6.43 -10.31 15.82
CA ASP A 37 5.28 -11.23 15.85
C ASP A 37 4.20 -10.81 14.86
N SER A 38 3.94 -9.51 14.75
CA SER A 38 3.00 -8.96 13.76
C SER A 38 3.44 -9.25 12.32
N LEU A 39 4.73 -9.09 12.02
CA LEU A 39 5.28 -9.42 10.71
C LEU A 39 5.15 -10.90 10.39
N TYR A 40 5.52 -11.79 11.33
CA TYR A 40 5.42 -13.24 11.10
C TYR A 40 3.98 -13.67 10.85
N LYS A 41 3.03 -13.21 11.67
CA LYS A 41 1.60 -13.48 11.49
C LYS A 41 1.10 -13.01 10.14
N LEU A 42 1.43 -11.77 9.74
CA LEU A 42 1.00 -11.25 8.44
C LEU A 42 1.62 -12.03 7.27
N ILE A 43 2.87 -12.47 7.41
CA ILE A 43 3.50 -13.32 6.39
C ILE A 43 2.74 -14.63 6.24
N GLU A 44 2.46 -15.31 7.35
CA GLU A 44 1.82 -16.62 7.37
C GLU A 44 0.35 -16.55 6.94
N ASP A 45 -0.41 -15.60 7.48
CA ASP A 45 -1.87 -15.56 7.36
C ASP A 45 -2.36 -14.87 6.07
N ASP A 46 -1.61 -13.91 5.53
CA ASP A 46 -2.06 -13.09 4.38
C ASP A 46 -1.03 -12.94 3.25
N ILE A 47 0.19 -12.46 3.53
CA ILE A 47 1.17 -12.12 2.47
C ILE A 47 1.57 -13.37 1.67
N ALA A 48 1.97 -14.46 2.33
CA ALA A 48 2.37 -15.68 1.62
C ALA A 48 1.17 -16.33 0.90
N PRO A 49 -0.01 -16.53 1.52
CA PRO A 49 -1.18 -17.06 0.81
C PRO A 49 -1.58 -16.22 -0.42
N SER A 50 -1.65 -14.89 -0.29
CA SER A 50 -2.02 -13.99 -1.39
C SER A 50 -0.94 -13.97 -2.49
N TYR A 51 0.34 -14.07 -2.11
CA TYR A 51 1.45 -14.12 -3.06
C TYR A 51 1.63 -15.48 -3.71
N TYR A 52 1.27 -16.62 -3.11
CA TYR A 52 1.51 -17.97 -3.67
C TYR A 52 0.26 -18.62 -4.31
N ARG A 53 -0.95 -18.20 -3.95
CA ARG A 53 -2.17 -18.66 -4.61
C ARG A 53 -2.16 -18.24 -6.09
N ARG A 54 -2.40 -19.17 -7.00
CA ARG A 54 -2.48 -18.94 -8.45
C ARG A 54 -3.81 -19.44 -9.00
N ASN A 55 -4.32 -18.77 -10.03
CA ASN A 55 -5.43 -19.30 -10.83
C ASN A 55 -4.93 -20.35 -11.84
N GLU A 56 -5.84 -20.86 -12.68
CA GLU A 56 -5.55 -21.84 -13.73
C GLU A 56 -4.51 -21.35 -14.76
N GLU A 57 -4.37 -20.03 -14.92
CA GLU A 57 -3.37 -19.40 -15.81
C GLU A 57 -2.02 -19.15 -15.14
N GLY A 58 -1.85 -19.54 -13.87
CA GLY A 58 -0.61 -19.31 -13.14
C GLY A 58 -0.42 -17.86 -12.66
N LEU A 59 -1.49 -17.08 -12.52
CA LEU A 59 -1.46 -15.68 -12.06
C LEU A 59 -1.95 -15.50 -10.61
N PRO A 60 -1.26 -14.67 -9.79
CA PRO A 60 -1.72 -14.33 -8.45
C PRO A 60 -2.76 -13.22 -8.47
N ILE A 61 -4.01 -13.57 -8.78
CA ILE A 61 -5.10 -12.60 -8.99
C ILE A 61 -5.30 -11.68 -7.78
N GLU A 62 -5.23 -12.23 -6.57
CA GLU A 62 -5.38 -11.44 -5.34
C GLU A 62 -4.24 -10.42 -5.19
N TRP A 63 -2.99 -10.86 -5.34
CA TRP A 63 -1.82 -9.98 -5.30
C TRP A 63 -1.89 -8.88 -6.36
N ILE A 64 -2.23 -9.23 -7.60
CA ILE A 64 -2.41 -8.27 -8.70
C ILE A 64 -3.50 -7.25 -8.36
N GLY A 65 -4.59 -7.68 -7.73
CA GLY A 65 -5.64 -6.81 -7.22
C GLY A 65 -5.10 -5.78 -6.23
N ARG A 66 -4.29 -6.20 -5.26
CA ARG A 66 -3.60 -5.31 -4.31
C ARG A 66 -2.67 -4.34 -5.04
N MET A 67 -1.91 -4.81 -6.04
CA MET A 67 -0.97 -3.96 -6.81
C MET A 67 -1.71 -2.85 -7.56
N ARG A 68 -2.86 -3.17 -8.17
CA ARG A 68 -3.70 -2.19 -8.87
C ARG A 68 -4.24 -1.13 -7.91
N LYS A 69 -4.75 -1.56 -6.75
CA LYS A 69 -5.22 -0.64 -5.70
C LYS A 69 -4.09 0.26 -5.19
N SER A 70 -2.88 -0.28 -5.02
CA SER A 70 -1.69 0.51 -4.66
C SER A 70 -1.38 1.62 -5.68
N ILE A 71 -1.45 1.31 -6.98
CA ILE A 71 -1.26 2.31 -8.05
C ILE A 71 -2.37 3.36 -8.02
N GLU A 72 -3.61 2.97 -7.73
CA GLU A 72 -4.73 3.89 -7.63
C GLU A 72 -4.54 4.90 -6.48
N VAL A 73 -4.14 4.42 -5.30
CA VAL A 73 -3.85 5.25 -4.13
C VAL A 73 -2.73 6.26 -4.41
N SER A 74 -1.74 5.91 -5.23
CA SER A 74 -0.63 6.82 -5.56
C SER A 74 -1.06 8.12 -6.23
N LYS A 75 -2.28 8.21 -6.79
CA LYS A 75 -2.80 9.43 -7.41
C LYS A 75 -3.02 10.55 -6.38
N LYS A 76 -3.42 10.21 -5.14
CA LYS A 76 -3.54 11.18 -4.02
C LYS A 76 -2.22 11.85 -3.66
N PHE A 77 -1.14 11.22 -4.08
CA PHE A 77 0.22 11.51 -3.69
C PHE A 77 1.03 12.14 -4.83
N SER A 78 0.36 12.65 -5.87
CA SER A 78 1.03 13.36 -6.96
C SER A 78 1.52 14.75 -6.53
N THR A 79 2.74 15.11 -6.93
CA THR A 79 3.26 16.49 -6.79
C THR A 79 2.38 17.51 -7.50
N LYS A 80 1.70 17.13 -8.59
CA LYS A 80 0.73 18.00 -9.27
C LYS A 80 -0.39 18.42 -8.33
N ARG A 81 -1.03 17.45 -7.66
CA ARG A 81 -2.10 17.71 -6.66
C ARG A 81 -1.58 18.61 -5.53
N MET A 82 -0.39 18.30 -5.01
CA MET A 82 0.24 19.11 -3.97
C MET A 82 0.38 20.57 -4.42
N LEU A 83 0.98 20.81 -5.58
CA LEU A 83 1.20 22.16 -6.12
C LEU A 83 -0.11 22.91 -6.38
N GLU A 84 -1.12 22.24 -6.94
CA GLU A 84 -2.46 22.80 -7.12
C GLU A 84 -3.10 23.22 -5.78
N GLY A 85 -2.90 22.42 -4.73
CA GLY A 85 -3.35 22.75 -3.37
C GLY A 85 -2.64 23.99 -2.81
N TYR A 86 -1.31 24.06 -2.92
CA TYR A 86 -0.54 25.24 -2.50
C TYR A 86 -1.00 26.50 -3.24
N LYS A 87 -1.17 26.39 -4.56
CA LYS A 87 -1.64 27.51 -5.38
C LYS A 87 -2.99 28.03 -4.87
N LYS A 88 -3.97 27.16 -4.68
CA LYS A 88 -5.34 27.53 -4.28
C LYS A 88 -5.44 28.08 -2.85
N LEU A 89 -4.61 27.60 -1.93
CA LEU A 89 -4.76 27.91 -0.50
C LEU A 89 -3.86 29.06 -0.03
N LEU A 90 -2.73 29.31 -0.70
CA LEU A 90 -1.69 30.19 -0.19
C LEU A 90 -1.21 31.27 -1.18
N TYR A 91 -1.38 31.05 -2.49
CA TYR A 91 -0.74 31.90 -3.52
C TYR A 91 -1.71 32.49 -4.56
N CYS A 92 -2.99 32.15 -4.52
CA CYS A 92 -4.03 32.67 -5.42
C CYS A 92 -5.30 32.98 -4.63
#